data_AF-A0AA37QC49-F1
#
_entry.id   AF-A0AA37QC49-F1
#
_cell.length_a   1.000
_cell.length_b   1.000
_cell.length_c   1.000
_cell.angle_alpha   90.00
_cell.angle_beta   90.00
_cell.angle_gamma   90.00
#
_symmetry.space_group_name_H-M   'P 1'
#
loop_
_entity.id
_entity.type
_entity.pdbx_description
1 polymer ?
#
loop_
_entity_poly.entity_id
_entity_poly.type
_entity_poly.pdbx_seq_one_letter_code
_entity_poly.pdbx_strand_id
1 'polypeptide(L)'
;MNGPALVAARTRLDRTPEQLAAELGIPPHAYAACEAGRASLSRRHAELITYQLAVRDRQDALAASGLPACQWMERWGDEIPEARSALEAHVARAEAHASGCATCGARDAFLAERFPTMPPVPMAGWARALQRLMGWVDARPEWLRPALLGAAALAALTAIRVVLVLPAALREPRVLLAALGAVVAASAAGAFGGLVYALLGRPLRRVPVVGPYLAGMVAVAGYLLAILTMVAIGDRDTPRDLASDALFLVLLSALLGAFVGHRWLRAPLPGRSAA
;
A
#
# COMPACT_ATOMS: atom_id res chain seq x y z
N MET A 1 -8.80 -22.35 17.27
CA MET A 1 -7.75 -23.16 17.93
C MET A 1 -8.18 -23.36 19.37
N ASN A 2 -8.19 -24.60 19.88
CA ASN A 2 -8.57 -24.89 21.27
C ASN A 2 -7.36 -24.71 22.21
N GLY A 3 -7.61 -24.69 23.53
CA GLY A 3 -6.57 -24.49 24.54
C GLY A 3 -5.37 -25.45 24.41
N PRO A 4 -5.57 -26.77 24.31
CA PRO A 4 -4.48 -27.72 24.13
C PRO A 4 -3.65 -27.48 22.86
N ALA A 5 -4.29 -27.19 21.72
CA ALA A 5 -3.56 -26.87 20.49
C ALA A 5 -2.79 -25.56 20.58
N LEU A 6 -3.30 -24.56 21.32
CA LEU A 6 -2.62 -23.30 21.56
C LEU A 6 -1.36 -23.50 22.42
N VAL A 7 -1.46 -24.28 23.49
CA VAL A 7 -0.30 -24.64 24.33
C VAL A 7 0.75 -25.39 23.51
N ALA A 8 0.34 -26.37 22.71
CA ALA A 8 1.25 -27.12 21.84
C ALA A 8 1.92 -26.21 20.79
N ALA A 9 1.16 -25.29 20.18
CA ALA A 9 1.69 -24.32 19.23
C ALA A 9 2.72 -23.39 19.89
N ARG A 10 2.40 -22.84 21.06
CA ARG A 10 3.31 -21.98 21.82
C ARG A 10 4.61 -22.69 22.17
N THR A 11 4.54 -23.92 22.68
CA THR A 11 5.73 -24.72 23.00
C THR A 11 6.58 -24.97 21.76
N ARG A 12 5.96 -25.28 20.61
CA ARG A 12 6.68 -25.48 19.34
C ARG A 12 7.34 -24.20 18.80
N LEU A 13 6.73 -23.04 19.04
CA LEU A 13 7.29 -21.74 18.67
C LEU A 13 8.40 -21.27 19.63
N ASP A 14 8.65 -22.01 20.71
CA ASP A 14 9.58 -21.63 21.78
C ASP A 14 9.28 -20.22 22.30
N ARG A 15 8.04 -20.03 22.79
CA ARG A 15 7.55 -18.77 23.34
C ARG A 15 6.99 -18.96 24.74
N THR A 16 7.20 -17.96 25.60
CA THR A 16 6.44 -17.86 26.85
C THR A 16 5.01 -17.39 26.57
N PRO A 17 4.05 -17.64 27.48
CA PRO A 17 2.69 -17.13 27.35
C PRO A 17 2.65 -15.60 27.13
N GLU A 18 3.49 -14.86 27.84
CA GLU A 18 3.55 -13.40 27.78
C GLU A 18 4.11 -12.91 26.44
N GLN A 19 5.15 -13.58 25.92
CA GLN A 19 5.73 -13.24 24.62
C GLN A 19 4.72 -13.46 23.50
N LEU A 20 4.07 -14.62 23.46
CA LEU A 20 3.08 -14.90 22.42
C LEU A 20 1.84 -14.01 22.56
N ALA A 21 1.40 -13.70 23.78
CA ALA A 21 0.32 -12.74 24.00
C ALA A 21 0.68 -11.34 23.46
N ALA A 22 1.90 -10.86 23.72
CA ALA A 22 2.39 -9.58 23.21
C ALA A 22 2.50 -9.56 21.67
N GLU A 23 3.05 -10.61 21.06
CA GLU A 23 3.13 -10.76 19.59
C GLU A 23 1.74 -10.72 18.94
N LEU A 24 0.75 -11.34 19.58
CA LEU A 24 -0.64 -11.35 19.10
C LEU A 24 -1.41 -10.06 19.43
N GLY A 25 -0.85 -9.17 20.26
CA GLY A 25 -1.55 -7.98 20.74
C GLY A 25 -2.75 -8.31 21.64
N ILE A 26 -2.70 -9.41 22.39
CA ILE A 26 -3.77 -9.87 23.28
C ILE A 26 -3.34 -9.62 24.73
N PRO A 27 -4.22 -9.08 25.60
CA PRO A 27 -3.92 -8.96 27.03
C PRO A 27 -3.57 -10.32 27.68
N PRO A 28 -2.55 -10.41 28.57
CA PRO A 28 -2.09 -11.68 29.13
C PRO A 28 -3.20 -12.53 29.78
N HIS A 29 -4.13 -11.91 30.51
CA HIS A 29 -5.23 -12.63 31.17
C HIS A 29 -6.21 -13.26 30.16
N ALA A 30 -6.45 -12.60 29.02
CA ALA A 30 -7.31 -13.11 27.96
C ALA A 30 -6.62 -14.27 27.22
N TYR A 31 -5.31 -14.18 27.01
CA TYR A 31 -4.51 -15.27 26.47
C TYR A 31 -4.52 -16.49 27.40
N ALA A 32 -4.33 -16.30 28.72
CA ALA A 32 -4.40 -17.37 29.71
C ALA A 32 -5.79 -18.05 29.75
N ALA A 33 -6.88 -17.29 29.56
CA ALA A 33 -8.22 -17.86 29.42
C ALA A 33 -8.37 -18.73 28.17
N CYS A 34 -7.70 -18.38 27.06
CA CYS A 34 -7.68 -19.18 25.84
C CYS A 34 -6.90 -20.50 26.04
N GLU A 35 -5.71 -20.46 26.66
CA GLU A 35 -4.93 -21.67 26.96
C GLU A 35 -5.69 -22.61 27.90
N ALA A 36 -6.37 -22.06 28.90
CA ALA A 36 -7.22 -22.83 29.81
C ALA A 36 -8.52 -23.35 29.17
N GLY A 37 -8.77 -23.08 27.88
CA GLY A 37 -9.98 -23.51 27.17
C GLY A 37 -11.26 -22.78 27.59
N ARG A 38 -11.16 -21.72 28.38
CA ARG A 38 -12.30 -20.89 28.83
C ARG A 38 -12.73 -19.85 27.79
N ALA A 39 -11.87 -19.54 26.84
CA ALA A 39 -12.15 -18.66 25.72
C ALA A 39 -11.61 -19.27 24.41
N SER A 40 -12.14 -18.81 23.28
CA SER A 40 -11.63 -19.20 21.96
C SER A 40 -10.80 -18.06 21.36
N LEU A 41 -9.68 -18.45 20.75
CA LEU A 41 -8.83 -17.51 20.03
C LEU A 41 -9.53 -17.05 18.74
N SER A 42 -9.44 -15.76 18.41
CA SER A 42 -10.03 -15.24 17.17
C SER A 42 -9.47 -15.97 15.94
N ARG A 43 -10.27 -16.11 14.88
CA ARG A 43 -9.84 -16.76 13.63
C ARG A 43 -8.54 -16.17 13.09
N ARG A 44 -8.39 -14.83 13.13
CA ARG A 44 -7.19 -14.13 12.65
C ARG A 44 -5.95 -14.50 13.46
N HIS A 45 -6.05 -14.57 14.78
CA HIS A 45 -4.92 -14.97 15.62
C HIS A 45 -4.57 -16.44 15.39
N ALA A 46 -5.56 -17.30 15.15
CA ALA A 46 -5.31 -18.71 14.86
C ALA A 46 -4.58 -18.87 13.53
N GLU A 47 -5.00 -18.14 12.49
CA GLU A 47 -4.32 -18.07 11.20
C GLU A 47 -2.87 -17.56 11.34
N LEU A 48 -2.62 -16.59 12.23
CA LEU A 48 -1.27 -16.09 12.51
C LEU A 48 -0.37 -17.12 13.18
N ILE A 49 -0.87 -17.82 14.20
CA ILE A 49 -0.11 -18.90 14.83
C ILE A 49 0.18 -20.01 13.83
N THR A 50 -0.80 -20.38 12.99
CA THR A 50 -0.60 -21.36 11.91
C THR A 50 0.46 -20.91 10.91
N TYR A 51 0.45 -19.64 10.52
CA TYR A 51 1.48 -19.07 9.65
C TYR A 51 2.87 -19.14 10.29
N GLN A 52 3.00 -18.72 11.56
CA GLN A 52 4.27 -18.75 12.29
C GLN A 52 4.81 -20.18 12.45
N LEU A 53 3.95 -21.15 12.77
CA LEU A 53 4.32 -22.56 12.85
C LEU A 53 4.82 -23.09 11.49
N ALA A 54 4.14 -22.74 10.40
CA ALA A 54 4.57 -23.14 9.06
C ALA A 54 5.94 -22.52 8.68
N VAL A 55 6.22 -21.28 9.10
CA VAL A 55 7.56 -20.68 8.92
C VAL A 55 8.60 -21.47 9.70
N ARG A 56 8.32 -21.75 10.98
CA ARG A 56 9.23 -22.45 11.87
C ARG A 56 9.55 -23.86 11.39
N ASP A 57 8.53 -24.63 11.01
CA ASP A 57 8.71 -26.01 10.54
C ASP A 57 9.60 -26.10 9.29
N ARG A 58 9.47 -25.12 8.39
CA ARG A 58 10.32 -25.03 7.20
C ARG A 58 11.75 -24.62 7.54
N GLN A 59 11.94 -23.69 8.47
CA GLN A 59 13.26 -23.29 8.95
C GLN A 59 13.98 -24.46 9.64
N ASP A 60 13.29 -25.19 10.52
CA ASP A 60 13.82 -26.35 11.22
C ASP A 60 14.15 -27.48 10.24
N ALA A 61 13.30 -27.73 9.24
CA ALA A 61 13.59 -28.72 8.21
C ALA A 61 14.76 -28.33 7.30
N LEU A 62 14.92 -27.06 6.97
CA LEU A 62 16.09 -26.57 6.23
C LEU A 62 17.37 -26.70 7.07
N ALA A 63 17.32 -26.41 8.37
CA ALA A 63 18.45 -26.62 9.27
C ALA A 63 18.82 -28.11 9.38
N ALA A 64 17.83 -29.00 9.47
CA ALA A 64 18.03 -30.45 9.52
C ALA A 64 18.43 -31.08 8.18
N SER A 65 18.23 -30.38 7.05
CA SER A 65 18.51 -30.91 5.71
C SER A 65 19.99 -31.08 5.38
N GLY A 66 20.86 -30.36 6.10
CA GLY A 66 22.28 -30.23 5.74
C GLY A 66 22.55 -29.33 4.52
N LEU A 67 21.52 -28.75 3.89
CA LEU A 67 21.70 -27.78 2.81
C LEU A 67 22.35 -26.50 3.36
N PRO A 68 23.38 -25.96 2.69
CA PRO A 68 24.04 -24.75 3.15
C PRO A 68 23.07 -23.57 3.16
N ALA A 69 23.32 -22.63 4.08
CA ALA A 69 22.65 -21.33 4.05
C ALA A 69 23.23 -20.48 2.91
N CYS A 70 22.39 -19.61 2.34
CA CYS A 70 22.86 -18.66 1.34
C CYS A 70 23.47 -17.44 2.05
N GLN A 71 24.81 -17.35 2.08
CA GLN A 71 25.54 -16.24 2.71
C GLN A 71 25.19 -14.85 2.15
N TRP A 72 24.72 -14.80 0.91
CA TRP A 72 24.21 -13.54 0.34
C TRP A 72 22.89 -13.15 1.01
N MET A 73 21.93 -14.08 1.10
CA MET A 73 20.63 -13.84 1.74
C MET A 73 20.75 -13.53 3.23
N GLU A 74 21.72 -14.11 3.93
CA GLU A 74 21.99 -13.81 5.35
C GLU A 74 22.39 -12.35 5.54
N ARG A 75 23.42 -11.90 4.83
CA ARG A 75 23.87 -10.49 4.88
C ARG A 75 22.81 -9.52 4.37
N TRP A 76 22.07 -9.96 3.35
CA TRP A 76 21.01 -9.18 2.74
C TRP A 76 19.89 -8.83 3.73
N GLY A 77 19.55 -9.76 4.64
CA GLY A 77 18.50 -9.54 5.64
C GLY A 77 18.80 -8.41 6.62
N ASP A 78 20.08 -8.07 6.81
CA ASP A 78 20.52 -7.00 7.71
C ASP A 78 20.45 -5.61 7.05
N GLU A 79 20.32 -5.53 5.73
CA GLU A 79 20.38 -4.29 4.94
C GLU A 79 18.99 -3.73 4.56
N ILE A 80 18.02 -3.77 5.47
CA ILE A 80 16.66 -3.28 5.16
C ILE A 80 16.70 -1.74 4.99
N PRO A 81 16.38 -1.21 3.80
CA PRO A 81 16.43 0.23 3.57
C PRO A 81 15.30 0.95 4.31
N GLU A 82 15.62 2.07 4.95
CA GLU A 82 14.61 2.94 5.60
C GLU A 82 13.67 3.59 4.57
N ALA A 83 14.20 3.91 3.39
CA ALA A 83 13.43 4.56 2.34
C ALA A 83 12.54 3.55 1.61
N ARG A 84 11.23 3.78 1.63
CA ARG A 84 10.24 2.95 0.90
C ARG A 84 10.57 2.81 -0.59
N SER A 85 11.07 3.88 -1.24
CA SER A 85 11.47 3.84 -2.65
C SER A 85 12.65 2.90 -2.92
N ALA A 86 13.52 2.70 -1.94
CA ALA A 86 14.62 1.76 -2.02
C ALA A 86 14.20 0.33 -1.68
N LEU A 87 13.09 0.14 -0.95
CA LEU A 87 12.56 -1.18 -0.60
C LEU A 87 12.17 -2.00 -1.82
N GLU A 88 11.56 -1.39 -2.84
CA GLU A 88 11.21 -2.10 -4.10
C GLU A 88 12.46 -2.62 -4.82
N ALA A 89 13.47 -1.76 -5.00
CA ALA A 89 14.75 -2.14 -5.60
C ALA A 89 15.52 -3.15 -4.73
N HIS A 90 15.36 -3.09 -3.41
CA HIS A 90 15.87 -4.09 -2.49
C HIS A 90 15.17 -5.44 -2.76
N VAL A 91 13.84 -5.54 -2.64
CA VAL A 91 13.10 -6.80 -2.91
C VAL A 91 13.42 -7.38 -4.29
N ALA A 92 13.46 -6.56 -5.35
CA ALA A 92 13.79 -7.03 -6.69
C ALA A 92 15.21 -7.63 -6.81
N ARG A 93 16.20 -7.09 -6.08
CA ARG A 93 17.56 -7.66 -6.02
C ARG A 93 17.57 -9.02 -5.32
N ALA A 94 16.78 -9.18 -4.27
CA ALA A 94 16.63 -10.46 -3.57
C ALA A 94 15.99 -11.53 -4.46
N GLU A 95 14.91 -11.17 -5.17
CA GLU A 95 14.24 -12.05 -6.13
C GLU A 95 15.18 -12.45 -7.28
N ALA A 96 15.90 -11.48 -7.86
CA ALA A 96 16.87 -11.75 -8.91
C ALA A 96 17.98 -12.71 -8.42
N HIS A 97 18.53 -12.49 -7.22
CA HIS A 97 19.51 -13.41 -6.63
C HIS A 97 18.93 -14.80 -6.41
N ALA A 98 17.76 -14.91 -5.77
CA ALA A 98 17.12 -16.19 -5.47
C ALA A 98 16.87 -17.01 -6.74
N SER A 99 16.47 -16.36 -7.85
CA SER A 99 16.25 -17.02 -9.13
C SER A 99 17.52 -17.57 -9.80
N GLY A 100 18.69 -17.00 -9.51
CA GLY A 100 19.97 -17.39 -10.10
C GLY A 100 20.91 -18.18 -9.18
N CYS A 101 20.62 -18.24 -7.87
CA CYS A 101 21.47 -18.85 -6.88
C CYS A 101 21.15 -20.34 -6.71
N ALA A 102 22.10 -21.22 -7.01
CA ALA A 102 21.93 -22.67 -6.89
C ALA A 102 21.54 -23.11 -5.47
N THR A 103 22.09 -22.46 -4.44
CA THR A 103 21.74 -22.73 -3.03
C THR A 103 20.29 -22.37 -2.72
N CYS A 104 19.80 -21.21 -3.20
CA CYS A 104 18.41 -20.82 -3.04
C CYS A 104 17.48 -21.81 -3.75
N GLY A 105 17.78 -22.14 -5.02
CA GLY A 105 16.99 -23.11 -5.79
C GLY A 105 16.92 -24.50 -5.15
N ALA A 106 18.03 -25.01 -4.61
CA ALA A 106 18.05 -26.30 -3.91
C ALA A 106 17.20 -26.29 -2.63
N ARG A 107 17.24 -25.20 -1.86
CA ARG A 107 16.42 -25.03 -0.65
C ARG A 107 14.93 -24.89 -0.99
N ASP A 108 14.60 -24.16 -2.05
CA ASP A 108 13.22 -24.00 -2.52
C ASP A 108 12.64 -25.32 -3.02
N ALA A 109 13.40 -26.08 -3.81
CA ALA A 109 13.00 -27.41 -4.27
C ALA A 109 12.76 -28.37 -3.09
N PHE A 110 13.70 -28.41 -2.13
CA PHE A 110 13.56 -29.19 -0.91
C PHE A 110 12.27 -28.85 -0.12
N LEU A 111 11.95 -27.56 0.00
CA LEU A 111 10.74 -27.13 0.68
C LEU A 111 9.48 -27.50 -0.10
N ALA A 112 9.48 -27.34 -1.43
CA ALA A 112 8.35 -27.66 -2.29
C ALA A 112 7.99 -29.16 -2.28
N GLU A 113 8.99 -30.03 -2.16
CA GLU A 113 8.79 -31.48 -2.08
C GLU A 113 8.19 -31.94 -0.74
N ARG A 114 8.50 -31.24 0.35
CA ARG A 114 8.19 -31.69 1.73
C ARG A 114 7.04 -30.95 2.39
N PHE A 115 6.73 -29.74 1.94
CA PHE A 115 5.75 -28.89 2.59
C PHE A 115 4.64 -28.47 1.62
N PRO A 116 3.39 -28.35 2.09
CA PRO A 116 2.34 -27.71 1.31
C PRO A 116 2.70 -26.24 1.05
N THR A 117 2.03 -25.59 0.10
CA THR A 117 2.17 -24.16 -0.16
C THR A 117 2.00 -23.33 1.12
N MET A 118 2.76 -22.23 1.24
CA MET A 118 2.75 -21.43 2.47
C MET A 118 1.34 -20.91 2.71
N PRO A 119 0.79 -21.01 3.94
CA PRO A 119 -0.43 -20.29 4.25
C PRO A 119 -0.23 -18.79 4.00
N PRO A 120 -1.25 -18.06 3.52
CA PRO A 120 -1.13 -16.64 3.29
C PRO A 120 -0.86 -15.89 4.59
N VAL A 121 -0.08 -14.81 4.54
CA VAL A 121 0.15 -13.94 5.70
C VAL A 121 -1.20 -13.42 6.20
N PRO A 122 -1.53 -13.56 7.49
CA PRO A 122 -2.81 -13.14 8.08
C PRO A 122 -2.92 -11.61 8.12
N MET A 123 -3.40 -11.04 7.01
CA MET A 123 -3.64 -9.63 6.89
C MET A 123 -5.00 -9.25 7.50
N ALA A 124 -5.07 -8.05 8.11
CA ALA A 124 -6.34 -7.47 8.53
C ALA A 124 -7.33 -7.42 7.34
N GLY A 125 -8.64 -7.53 7.61
CA GLY A 125 -9.65 -7.57 6.54
C GLY A 125 -9.55 -6.38 5.57
N TRP A 126 -9.35 -5.17 6.12
CA TRP A 126 -9.14 -3.96 5.32
C TRP A 126 -7.84 -4.00 4.50
N ALA A 127 -6.77 -4.57 5.04
CA ALA A 127 -5.48 -4.70 4.35
C ALA A 127 -5.59 -5.68 3.17
N ARG A 128 -6.33 -6.78 3.33
CA ARG A 128 -6.66 -7.70 2.22
C ARG A 128 -7.50 -7.01 1.13
N ALA A 129 -8.50 -6.22 1.53
CA ALA A 129 -9.30 -5.45 0.59
C ALA A 129 -8.43 -4.44 -0.17
N LEU A 130 -7.53 -3.74 0.54
CA LEU A 130 -6.59 -2.80 -0.06
C LEU A 130 -5.60 -3.50 -1.01
N GLN A 131 -5.04 -4.65 -0.62
CA GLN A 131 -4.14 -5.42 -1.48
C GLN A 131 -4.85 -5.91 -2.75
N ARG A 132 -6.10 -6.38 -2.64
CA ARG A 132 -6.90 -6.76 -3.81
C ARG A 132 -7.18 -5.57 -4.72
N LEU A 133 -7.51 -4.42 -4.13
CA LEU A 133 -7.72 -3.18 -4.86
C LEU A 133 -6.44 -2.76 -5.60
N MET A 134 -5.29 -2.77 -4.92
CA MET A 134 -4.00 -2.43 -5.53
C MET A 134 -3.62 -3.41 -6.62
N GLY A 135 -3.76 -4.73 -6.40
CA GLY A 135 -3.52 -5.73 -7.44
C GLY A 135 -4.45 -5.56 -8.65
N TRP A 136 -5.70 -5.15 -8.43
CA TRP A 136 -6.64 -4.82 -9.51
C TRP A 136 -6.22 -3.56 -10.27
N VAL A 137 -5.71 -2.52 -9.59
CA VAL A 137 -5.16 -1.31 -10.21
C VAL A 137 -3.90 -1.64 -11.01
N ASP A 138 -3.01 -2.46 -10.45
CA ASP A 138 -1.76 -2.88 -11.09
C ASP A 138 -2.01 -3.74 -12.32
N ALA A 139 -3.08 -4.53 -12.34
CA ALA A 139 -3.50 -5.28 -13.53
C ALA A 139 -4.00 -4.38 -14.69
N ARG A 140 -4.21 -3.07 -14.47
CA ARG A 140 -4.67 -2.14 -15.53
C ARG A 140 -3.53 -1.63 -16.39
N PRO A 141 -3.83 -1.23 -17.66
CA PRO A 141 -2.85 -0.61 -18.55
C PRO A 141 -2.15 0.56 -17.88
N GLU A 142 -0.86 0.73 -18.15
CA GLU A 142 -0.05 1.71 -17.43
C GLU A 142 -0.63 3.13 -17.51
N TRP A 143 -1.24 3.52 -18.63
CA TRP A 143 -1.85 4.85 -18.79
C TRP A 143 -3.06 5.10 -17.89
N LEU A 144 -3.76 4.05 -17.45
CA LEU A 144 -4.95 4.14 -16.60
C LEU A 144 -4.60 4.17 -15.10
N ARG A 145 -3.47 3.56 -14.70
CA ARG A 145 -3.05 3.47 -13.28
C ARG A 145 -3.01 4.83 -12.58
N PRO A 146 -2.42 5.91 -13.16
CA PRO A 146 -2.39 7.21 -12.50
C PRO A 146 -3.79 7.81 -12.26
N ALA A 147 -4.72 7.60 -13.19
CA ALA A 147 -6.10 8.06 -13.03
C ALA A 147 -6.79 7.31 -11.86
N LEU A 148 -6.65 5.99 -11.79
CA LEU A 148 -7.24 5.19 -10.71
C LEU A 148 -6.63 5.55 -9.34
N LEU A 149 -5.32 5.72 -9.26
CA LEU A 149 -4.63 6.12 -8.03
C LEU A 149 -5.01 7.54 -7.61
N GLY A 150 -5.08 8.48 -8.56
CA GLY A 150 -5.51 9.85 -8.30
C GLY A 150 -6.95 9.89 -7.78
N ALA A 151 -7.85 9.14 -8.40
CA ALA A 151 -9.24 9.00 -7.97
C ALA A 151 -9.33 8.44 -6.54
N ALA A 152 -8.66 7.31 -6.28
CA ALA A 152 -8.68 6.66 -4.97
C ALA A 152 -8.08 7.55 -3.87
N ALA A 153 -6.98 8.25 -4.16
CA ALA A 153 -6.33 9.13 -3.19
C ALA A 153 -7.24 10.31 -2.77
N LEU A 154 -7.88 10.97 -3.74
CA LEU A 154 -8.78 12.09 -3.43
C LEU A 154 -10.13 11.63 -2.86
N ALA A 155 -10.62 10.46 -3.28
CA ALA A 155 -11.77 9.82 -2.66
C ALA A 155 -11.50 9.58 -1.17
N ALA A 156 -10.34 9.00 -0.83
CA ALA A 156 -9.94 8.71 0.54
C ALA A 156 -9.78 10.00 1.38
N LEU A 157 -9.10 11.02 0.83
CA LEU A 157 -8.90 12.29 1.51
C LEU A 157 -10.23 13.00 1.79
N THR A 158 -11.15 12.99 0.82
CA THR A 158 -12.50 13.55 0.97
C THR A 158 -13.35 12.71 1.93
N ALA A 159 -13.26 11.39 1.86
CA ALA A 159 -13.98 10.48 2.76
C ALA A 159 -13.57 10.71 4.22
N ILE A 160 -12.30 10.95 4.52
CA ILE A 160 -11.84 11.32 5.87
C ILE A 160 -12.57 12.58 6.35
N ARG A 161 -12.69 13.62 5.49
CA ARG A 161 -13.44 14.84 5.84
C ARG A 161 -14.91 14.56 6.08
N VAL A 162 -15.54 13.73 5.24
CA VAL A 162 -16.95 13.33 5.40
C VAL A 162 -17.17 12.59 6.73
N VAL A 163 -16.25 11.72 7.13
CA VAL A 163 -16.32 11.00 8.42
C VAL A 163 -16.32 11.98 9.60
N LEU A 164 -15.55 13.07 9.52
CA LEU A 164 -15.53 14.10 10.58
C LEU A 164 -16.85 14.87 10.70
N VAL A 165 -17.57 15.04 9.58
CA VAL A 165 -18.88 15.74 9.53
C VAL A 165 -20.05 14.77 9.62
N LEU A 166 -19.78 13.46 9.69
CA LEU A 166 -20.79 12.40 9.66
C LEU A 166 -21.89 12.55 10.72
N PRO A 167 -21.61 12.95 11.98
CA PRO A 167 -22.68 13.13 12.98
C PRO A 167 -23.71 14.19 12.58
N ALA A 168 -23.28 15.26 11.92
CA ALA A 168 -24.18 16.29 11.38
C ALA A 168 -24.90 15.78 10.12
N ALA A 169 -24.17 15.10 9.23
CA ALA A 169 -24.72 14.55 8.00
C ALA A 169 -25.82 13.49 8.24
N LEU A 170 -25.75 12.72 9.33
CA LEU A 170 -26.77 11.74 9.69
C LEU A 170 -28.09 12.36 10.16
N ARG A 171 -28.07 13.63 10.61
CA ARG A 171 -29.29 14.35 11.01
C ARG A 171 -30.00 14.98 9.82
N GLU A 172 -29.26 15.29 8.75
CA GLU A 172 -29.77 16.00 7.59
C GLU A 172 -29.44 15.24 6.28
N PRO A 173 -30.42 14.56 5.65
CA PRO A 173 -30.16 13.73 4.48
C PRO A 173 -29.59 14.51 3.29
N ARG A 174 -29.88 15.81 3.19
CA ARG A 174 -29.29 16.71 2.18
C ARG A 174 -27.77 16.85 2.34
N VAL A 175 -27.29 16.94 3.57
CA VAL A 175 -25.85 17.03 3.87
C VAL A 175 -25.16 15.70 3.53
N LEU A 176 -25.81 14.57 3.82
CA LEU A 176 -25.29 13.25 3.44
C LEU A 176 -25.17 13.09 1.91
N LEU A 177 -26.20 13.50 1.16
CA LEU A 177 -26.16 13.48 -0.31
C LEU A 177 -25.07 14.41 -0.86
N ALA A 178 -24.93 15.62 -0.30
CA ALA A 178 -23.85 16.53 -0.67
C ALA A 178 -22.46 15.95 -0.38
N ALA A 179 -22.30 15.27 0.76
CA ALA A 179 -21.06 14.60 1.14
C ALA A 179 -20.69 13.45 0.18
N LEU A 180 -21.66 12.61 -0.20
CA LEU A 180 -21.46 11.57 -1.21
C LEU A 180 -21.12 12.18 -2.57
N GLY A 181 -21.82 13.24 -2.96
CA GLY A 181 -21.52 14.02 -4.17
C GLY A 181 -20.10 14.57 -4.17
N ALA A 182 -19.62 15.07 -3.03
CA ALA A 182 -18.25 15.56 -2.87
C ALA A 182 -17.21 14.45 -3.03
N VAL A 183 -17.45 13.24 -2.52
CA VAL A 183 -16.54 12.09 -2.71
C VAL A 183 -16.49 11.69 -4.19
N VAL A 184 -17.62 11.65 -4.88
CA VAL A 184 -17.68 11.34 -6.32
C VAL A 184 -16.96 12.42 -7.14
N ALA A 185 -17.23 13.70 -6.85
CA ALA A 185 -16.58 14.83 -7.50
C ALA A 185 -15.06 14.81 -7.29
N ALA A 186 -14.59 14.59 -6.05
CA ALA A 186 -13.17 14.47 -5.74
C ALA A 186 -12.52 13.29 -6.47
N SER A 187 -13.22 12.14 -6.53
CA SER A 187 -12.76 10.96 -7.27
C SER A 187 -12.59 11.26 -8.76
N ALA A 188 -13.57 11.92 -9.38
CA ALA A 188 -13.53 12.32 -10.78
C ALA A 188 -12.44 13.36 -11.07
N ALA A 189 -12.24 14.34 -10.19
CA ALA A 189 -11.14 15.30 -10.28
C ALA A 189 -9.76 14.61 -10.20
N GLY A 190 -9.63 13.62 -9.31
CA GLY A 190 -8.41 12.83 -9.17
C GLY A 190 -8.13 11.94 -10.37
N ALA A 191 -9.19 11.31 -10.92
CA ALA A 191 -9.11 10.55 -12.15
C ALA A 191 -8.63 11.43 -13.32
N PHE A 192 -9.20 12.62 -13.44
CA PHE A 192 -8.84 13.56 -14.51
C PHE A 192 -7.40 14.05 -14.37
N GLY A 193 -6.96 14.48 -13.18
CA GLY A 193 -5.56 14.85 -12.93
C GLY A 193 -4.58 13.73 -13.24
N GLY A 194 -4.90 12.49 -12.85
CA GLY A 194 -4.09 11.31 -13.18
C GLY A 194 -4.06 11.00 -14.68
N LEU A 195 -5.18 11.15 -15.39
CA LEU A 195 -5.24 10.96 -16.84
C LEU A 195 -4.42 12.02 -17.58
N VAL A 196 -4.55 13.29 -17.18
CA VAL A 196 -3.74 14.41 -17.71
C VAL A 196 -2.26 14.15 -17.49
N TYR A 197 -1.87 13.66 -16.31
CA TYR A 197 -0.50 13.20 -16.07
C TYR A 197 -0.08 12.06 -17.00
N ALA A 198 -0.93 11.06 -17.22
CA ALA A 198 -0.61 9.92 -18.07
C ALA A 198 -0.39 10.34 -19.54
N LEU A 199 -1.20 11.25 -20.06
CA LEU A 199 -1.16 11.71 -21.44
C LEU A 199 -0.07 12.76 -21.69
N LEU A 200 0.02 13.76 -20.82
CA LEU A 200 0.89 14.94 -21.01
C LEU A 200 2.09 14.94 -20.07
N GLY A 201 1.90 14.54 -18.80
CA GLY A 201 2.97 14.54 -17.80
C GLY A 201 4.05 13.49 -18.06
N ARG A 202 3.69 12.28 -18.48
CA ARG A 202 4.63 11.20 -18.81
C ARG A 202 5.64 11.56 -19.90
N PRO A 203 5.25 12.09 -21.07
CA PRO A 203 6.22 12.50 -22.07
C PRO A 203 7.09 13.67 -21.57
N LEU A 204 6.53 14.64 -20.83
CA LEU A 204 7.28 15.75 -20.24
C LEU A 204 8.35 15.28 -19.25
N ARG A 205 8.08 14.21 -18.48
CA ARG A 205 9.04 13.63 -17.53
C ARG A 205 10.31 13.10 -18.21
N ARG A 206 10.31 12.88 -19.53
CA ARG A 206 11.50 12.41 -20.26
C ARG A 206 12.62 13.44 -20.33
N VAL A 207 12.30 14.73 -20.18
CA VAL A 207 13.26 15.84 -20.20
C VAL A 207 14.14 15.79 -18.94
N PRO A 208 15.48 15.77 -19.06
CA PRO A 208 16.38 15.70 -17.91
C PRO A 208 16.23 16.95 -17.03
N VAL A 209 16.43 16.77 -15.72
CA VAL A 209 16.36 17.82 -14.66
C VAL A 209 14.96 18.42 -14.44
N VAL A 210 14.35 19.02 -15.47
CA VAL A 210 13.11 19.82 -15.35
C VAL A 210 11.85 18.98 -15.57
N GLY A 211 11.95 17.84 -16.29
CA GLY A 211 10.81 17.00 -16.65
C GLY A 211 9.91 16.57 -15.48
N PRO A 212 10.45 16.12 -14.33
CA PRO A 212 9.64 15.78 -13.16
C PRO A 212 8.78 16.94 -12.64
N TYR A 213 9.31 18.17 -12.68
CA TYR A 213 8.59 19.37 -12.24
C TYR A 213 7.45 19.71 -13.19
N LEU A 214 7.71 19.72 -14.51
CA LEU A 214 6.67 19.95 -15.52
C LEU A 214 5.56 18.91 -15.45
N ALA A 215 5.92 17.63 -15.28
CA ALA A 215 4.97 16.56 -15.12
C ALA A 215 4.08 16.73 -13.87
N GLY A 216 4.66 17.20 -12.77
CA GLY A 216 3.93 17.56 -11.55
C GLY A 216 2.99 18.74 -11.76
N MET A 217 3.46 19.82 -12.42
CA MET A 217 2.65 21.00 -12.75
C MET A 217 1.44 20.63 -13.61
N VAL A 218 1.63 19.81 -14.63
CA VAL A 218 0.55 19.35 -15.52
C VAL A 218 -0.46 18.48 -14.78
N ALA A 219 0.00 17.58 -13.89
CA ALA A 219 -0.89 16.76 -13.07
C ALA A 219 -1.78 17.62 -12.15
N VAL A 220 -1.16 18.60 -11.46
CA VAL A 220 -1.87 19.52 -10.55
C VAL A 220 -2.81 20.43 -11.33
N ALA A 221 -2.38 20.96 -12.48
CA ALA A 221 -3.22 21.80 -13.34
C ALA A 221 -4.47 21.05 -13.81
N GLY A 222 -4.33 19.80 -14.24
CA GLY A 222 -5.47 18.95 -14.59
C GLY A 222 -6.45 18.80 -13.43
N TYR A 223 -5.94 18.49 -12.24
CA TYR A 223 -6.76 18.38 -11.03
C TYR A 223 -7.49 19.68 -10.67
N LEU A 224 -6.77 20.82 -10.64
CA LEU A 224 -7.36 22.12 -10.32
C LEU A 224 -8.40 22.55 -11.35
N LEU A 225 -8.12 22.31 -12.64
CA LEU A 225 -9.07 22.57 -13.72
C LEU A 225 -10.37 21.78 -13.53
N ALA A 226 -10.29 20.49 -13.18
CA ALA A 226 -11.46 19.67 -12.92
C ALA A 226 -12.29 20.22 -11.75
N ILE A 227 -11.65 20.64 -10.65
CA ILE A 227 -12.34 21.28 -9.51
C ILE A 227 -13.00 22.58 -9.94
N LEU A 228 -12.26 23.50 -10.56
CA LEU A 228 -12.79 24.81 -10.93
C LEU A 228 -13.99 24.68 -11.88
N THR A 229 -13.95 23.68 -12.78
CA THR A 229 -15.06 23.34 -13.67
C THR A 229 -16.26 22.80 -12.90
N MET A 230 -16.06 21.90 -11.92
CA MET A 230 -17.16 21.40 -11.08
C MET A 230 -17.80 22.52 -10.26
N VAL A 231 -16.99 23.41 -9.68
CA VAL A 231 -17.50 24.60 -8.98
C VAL A 231 -18.24 25.50 -9.97
N ALA A 232 -17.79 25.62 -11.23
CA ALA A 232 -18.45 26.43 -12.26
C ALA A 232 -19.86 25.99 -12.57
N ILE A 233 -20.05 24.68 -12.58
CA ILE A 233 -21.33 24.07 -12.88
C ILE A 233 -22.27 24.15 -11.67
N GLY A 234 -21.72 24.06 -10.45
CA GLY A 234 -22.48 24.05 -9.20
C GLY A 234 -22.88 25.43 -8.68
N ASP A 235 -22.07 26.45 -8.90
CA ASP A 235 -22.30 27.82 -8.41
C ASP A 235 -22.52 28.78 -9.58
N ARG A 236 -23.80 28.93 -9.96
CA ARG A 236 -24.22 29.77 -11.09
C ARG A 236 -24.33 31.25 -10.72
N ASP A 237 -24.40 31.57 -9.43
CA ASP A 237 -24.75 32.90 -8.96
C ASP A 237 -23.52 33.76 -8.61
N THR A 238 -22.36 33.13 -8.40
CA THR A 238 -21.11 33.86 -8.12
C THR A 238 -20.48 34.39 -9.41
N PRO A 239 -20.32 35.73 -9.58
CA PRO A 239 -19.64 36.30 -10.73
C PRO A 239 -18.17 35.88 -10.72
N ARG A 240 -17.73 35.22 -11.80
CA ARG A 240 -16.37 34.71 -11.94
C ARG A 240 -15.48 35.70 -12.66
N ASP A 241 -14.39 36.07 -12.02
CA ASP A 241 -13.27 36.72 -12.68
C ASP A 241 -12.36 35.65 -13.29
N LEU A 242 -12.54 35.38 -14.60
CA LEU A 242 -11.72 34.42 -15.33
C LEU A 242 -10.21 34.72 -15.22
N ALA A 243 -9.83 35.98 -15.07
CA ALA A 243 -8.42 36.36 -14.96
C ALA A 243 -7.85 35.93 -13.60
N SER A 244 -8.61 36.16 -12.52
CA SER A 244 -8.24 35.72 -11.16
C SER A 244 -8.16 34.19 -11.08
N ASP A 245 -9.16 33.47 -11.62
CA ASP A 245 -9.20 32.00 -11.63
C ASP A 245 -8.02 31.42 -12.42
N ALA A 246 -7.71 31.99 -13.59
CA ALA A 246 -6.57 31.57 -14.40
C ALA A 246 -5.24 31.83 -13.70
N LEU A 247 -5.07 33.01 -13.08
CA LEU A 247 -3.87 33.35 -12.31
C LEU A 247 -3.67 32.40 -11.14
N PHE A 248 -4.74 32.12 -10.39
CA PHE A 248 -4.74 31.18 -9.28
C PHE A 248 -4.35 29.77 -9.74
N LEU A 249 -4.95 29.28 -10.83
CA LEU A 249 -4.62 27.97 -11.39
C LEU A 249 -3.15 27.89 -11.78
N VAL A 250 -2.63 28.89 -12.49
CA VAL A 250 -1.22 28.90 -12.94
C VAL A 250 -0.27 28.92 -11.75
N LEU A 251 -0.47 29.84 -10.80
CA LEU A 251 0.41 30.00 -9.64
C LEU A 251 0.40 28.75 -8.76
N LEU A 252 -0.78 28.22 -8.45
CA LEU A 252 -0.91 27.06 -7.57
C LEU A 252 -0.39 25.79 -8.25
N SER A 253 -0.64 25.63 -9.56
CA SER A 253 -0.08 24.52 -10.34
C SER A 253 1.44 24.57 -10.40
N ALA A 254 2.03 25.75 -10.53
CA ALA A 254 3.49 25.91 -10.50
C ALA A 254 4.07 25.52 -9.14
N LEU A 255 3.53 26.06 -8.04
CA LEU A 255 4.04 25.82 -6.68
C LEU A 255 3.86 24.36 -6.23
N LEU A 256 2.62 23.86 -6.25
CA LEU A 256 2.32 22.49 -5.83
C LEU A 256 2.88 21.47 -6.82
N GLY A 257 2.84 21.77 -8.12
CA GLY A 257 3.39 20.91 -9.15
C GLY A 257 4.90 20.76 -9.03
N ALA A 258 5.62 21.84 -8.71
CA ALA A 258 7.05 21.77 -8.44
C ALA A 258 7.35 20.91 -7.20
N PHE A 259 6.57 21.06 -6.13
CA PHE A 259 6.69 20.25 -4.91
C PHE A 259 6.44 18.76 -5.20
N VAL A 260 5.34 18.43 -5.88
CA VAL A 260 4.98 17.06 -6.28
C VAL A 260 6.05 16.47 -7.20
N GLY A 261 6.50 17.24 -8.20
CA GLY A 261 7.54 16.83 -9.13
C GLY A 261 8.86 16.50 -8.42
N HIS A 262 9.25 17.34 -7.47
CA HIS A 262 10.46 17.14 -6.67
C HIS A 262 10.38 15.94 -5.75
N ARG A 263 9.27 15.78 -5.00
CA ARG A 263 9.12 14.75 -3.98
C ARG A 263 8.79 13.38 -4.54
N TRP A 264 7.97 13.31 -5.58
CA TRP A 264 7.41 12.03 -6.05
C TRP A 264 7.93 11.60 -7.42
N LEU A 265 8.28 12.53 -8.30
CA LEU A 265 8.63 12.22 -9.70
C LEU A 265 10.14 12.26 -10.00
N ARG A 266 10.96 12.73 -9.05
CA ARG A 266 12.42 12.83 -9.20
C ARG A 266 13.13 11.47 -9.17
N ALA A 267 12.45 10.41 -8.72
CA ALA A 267 13.01 9.06 -8.79
C ALA A 267 13.38 8.71 -10.25
N PRO A 268 14.57 8.11 -10.49
CA PRO A 268 14.99 7.70 -11.82
C PRO A 268 13.92 6.81 -12.47
N LEU A 269 13.68 6.99 -13.78
CA LEU A 269 12.83 6.07 -14.50
C LEU A 269 13.53 4.70 -14.56
N PRO A 270 12.84 3.59 -14.25
CA PRO A 270 13.41 2.25 -14.38
C PRO A 270 13.90 2.05 -15.83
N GLY A 271 15.17 1.68 -15.99
CA GLY A 271 15.81 1.46 -17.30
C GLY A 271 16.77 2.56 -17.79
N ARG A 272 16.88 3.71 -17.09
CA ARG A 272 18.01 4.64 -17.26
C ARG A 272 18.98 4.46 -16.09
N SER A 273 19.87 3.46 -16.18
CA SER A 273 21.07 3.44 -15.36
C SER A 273 21.85 4.73 -15.64
N ALA A 274 22.26 5.43 -14.59
CA ALA A 274 23.08 6.63 -14.70
C ALA A 274 24.35 6.28 -15.50
N ALA A 275 24.39 6.75 -16.76
CA ALA A 275 25.59 6.78 -17.57
C ALA A 275 26.42 7.99 -17.16
#